data_AF-A0A326USJ4-F1
#
_entry.id   AF-A0A326USJ4-F1
#
_cell.length_a   1.000
_cell.length_b   1.000
_cell.length_c   1.000
_cell.angle_alpha   90.00
_cell.angle_beta   90.00
_cell.angle_gamma   90.00
#
_symmetry.space_group_name_H-M   'P 1'
#
loop_
_entity.id
_entity.type
_entity.pdbx_description
1 polymer ?
#
loop_
_entity_poly.entity_id
_entity_poly.type
_entity_poly.pdbx_seq_one_letter_code
_entity_poly.pdbx_strand_id
1 'polypeptide(L)'
;MNTPNDWVNNYLTPEEQQKMAELSRQSYSSAAAQKIAQWGQNWTEEDQQRVSQQWNAVFAELKRLAVEGKDPASPEVQALARQHQELVQQFTRGDAEVEAGLNQWWQNYSQLPENEKPIPQYSTSPEEAAFLNQALKHYHQG
;
A
#
# COMPACT_ATOMS: atom_id res chain seq x y z
N MET A 1 19.03 20.06 15.95
CA MET A 1 18.48 20.45 14.63
C MET A 1 17.76 19.21 14.15
N ASN A 2 16.43 19.22 14.09
CA ASN A 2 15.69 18.05 13.59
C ASN A 2 15.88 17.99 12.08
N THR A 3 16.27 16.81 11.59
CA THR A 3 16.42 16.54 10.16
C THR A 3 15.02 16.52 9.52
N PRO A 4 14.87 16.89 8.24
CA PRO A 4 13.61 16.64 7.54
C PRO A 4 13.33 15.13 7.63
N ASN A 5 12.19 14.77 8.22
CA ASN A 5 11.68 13.40 8.41
C ASN A 5 12.00 12.68 9.74
N ASP A 6 12.44 13.35 10.80
CA ASP A 6 12.63 12.69 12.12
C ASP A 6 11.36 12.00 12.65
N TRP A 7 10.18 12.47 12.25
CA TRP A 7 8.88 11.87 12.61
C TRP A 7 8.71 10.45 12.06
N VAL A 8 9.44 10.04 11.01
CA VAL A 8 9.37 8.67 10.46
C VAL A 8 9.80 7.64 11.51
N ASN A 9 10.71 8.01 12.41
CA ASN A 9 11.16 7.15 13.50
C ASN A 9 10.05 6.82 14.52
N ASN A 10 8.93 7.55 14.50
CA ASN A 10 7.75 7.22 15.30
C ASN A 10 6.98 6.01 14.74
N TYR A 11 7.20 5.66 13.47
CA TYR A 11 6.43 4.64 12.75
C TYR A 11 7.28 3.45 12.31
N LEU A 12 8.57 3.67 12.01
CA LEU A 12 9.47 2.65 11.51
C LEU A 12 10.82 2.73 12.23
N THR A 13 11.31 1.57 12.66
CA THR A 13 12.69 1.40 13.12
C THR A 13 13.69 1.65 11.98
N PRO A 14 14.97 1.92 12.28
CA PRO A 14 15.99 2.09 11.23
C PRO A 14 16.11 0.88 10.29
N GLU A 15 15.93 -0.34 10.81
CA GLU A 15 15.98 -1.58 10.03
C GLU A 15 14.78 -1.66 9.06
N GLU A 16 13.58 -1.34 9.54
CA GLU A 16 12.38 -1.30 8.70
C GLU A 16 12.48 -0.21 7.63
N GLN A 17 12.99 0.98 7.97
CA GLN A 17 13.26 2.05 7.00
C GLN A 17 14.27 1.60 5.94
N GLN A 18 15.34 0.93 6.33
CA GLN A 18 16.33 0.38 5.39
C GLN A 18 15.68 -0.64 4.45
N LYS A 19 14.81 -1.51 4.97
CA LYS A 19 14.09 -2.51 4.18
C LYS A 19 13.08 -1.87 3.22
N MET A 20 12.34 -0.85 3.66
CA MET A 20 11.46 -0.05 2.80
C MET A 20 12.25 0.59 1.65
N ALA A 21 13.43 1.13 1.94
CA ALA A 21 14.30 1.73 0.94
C ALA A 21 14.88 0.68 -0.04
N GLU A 22 15.23 -0.51 0.44
CA GLU A 22 15.67 -1.64 -0.40
C GLU A 22 14.58 -2.08 -1.37
N LEU A 23 13.37 -2.36 -0.86
CA LEU A 23 12.21 -2.71 -1.68
C LEU A 23 11.93 -1.64 -2.73
N SER A 24 12.01 -0.36 -2.34
CA SER A 24 11.79 0.76 -3.26
C SER A 24 12.83 0.79 -4.39
N ARG A 25 14.12 0.60 -4.07
CA ARG A 25 15.19 0.55 -5.08
C ARG A 25 15.06 -0.62 -6.05
N GLN A 26 14.54 -1.76 -5.59
CA GLN A 26 14.34 -2.95 -6.42
C GLN A 26 13.11 -2.84 -7.32
N SER A 27 12.18 -1.93 -7.01
CA SER A 27 10.84 -1.93 -7.61
C SER A 27 10.59 -0.74 -8.54
N TYR A 28 11.12 0.43 -8.21
CA TYR A 28 10.92 1.64 -9.00
C TYR A 28 12.08 1.89 -9.96
N SER A 29 11.76 2.31 -11.19
CA SER A 29 12.74 2.90 -12.09
C SER A 29 13.28 4.21 -11.52
N SER A 30 14.40 4.70 -12.04
CA SER A 30 14.94 6.01 -11.63
C SER A 30 13.95 7.15 -11.90
N ALA A 31 13.20 7.09 -13.00
CA ALA A 31 12.21 8.11 -13.34
C ALA A 31 10.99 8.07 -12.39
N ALA A 32 10.47 6.87 -12.09
CA ALA A 32 9.38 6.72 -11.12
C ALA A 32 9.80 7.15 -9.71
N ALA A 33 11.00 6.76 -9.27
CA ALA A 33 11.56 7.18 -7.98
C ALA A 33 11.71 8.71 -7.89
N GLN A 34 12.15 9.37 -8.97
CA GLN A 34 12.26 10.83 -9.01
C GLN A 34 10.89 11.51 -8.92
N LYS A 35 9.86 10.98 -9.59
CA LYS A 35 8.47 11.49 -9.49
C LYS A 35 7.96 11.37 -8.05
N ILE A 36 8.09 10.20 -7.43
CA ILE A 36 7.67 9.96 -6.05
C ILE A 36 8.39 10.92 -5.09
N ALA A 37 9.71 11.07 -5.24
CA ALA A 37 10.50 11.98 -4.42
C ALA A 37 10.04 13.45 -4.57
N GLN A 38 9.73 13.88 -5.80
CA GLN A 38 9.18 15.22 -6.05
C GLN A 38 7.81 15.41 -5.39
N TRP A 39 6.93 14.42 -5.49
CA TRP A 39 5.58 14.47 -4.91
C TRP A 39 5.61 14.48 -3.38
N GLY A 40 6.59 13.81 -2.78
CA GLY A 40 6.79 13.72 -1.35
C GLY A 40 7.54 14.88 -0.69
N GLN A 41 8.00 15.90 -1.45
CA GLN A 41 8.81 17.00 -0.90
C GLN A 41 8.14 17.76 0.25
N ASN A 42 6.81 17.84 0.25
CA ASN A 42 6.01 18.51 1.28
C ASN A 42 5.20 17.53 2.12
N TRP A 43 5.57 16.24 2.13
CA TRP A 43 4.86 15.23 2.91
C TRP A 43 5.08 15.46 4.41
N THR A 44 3.98 15.62 5.14
CA THR A 44 4.02 15.88 6.59
C THR A 44 3.66 14.63 7.40
N GLU A 45 3.94 14.66 8.70
CA GLU A 45 3.45 13.63 9.61
C GLU A 45 1.92 13.54 9.62
N GLU A 46 1.22 14.67 9.49
CA GLU A 46 -0.24 14.72 9.42
C GLU A 46 -0.77 14.01 8.16
N ASP A 47 -0.10 14.21 7.02
CA ASP A 47 -0.41 13.48 5.79
C ASP A 47 -0.17 11.98 5.97
N GLN A 48 0.93 11.59 6.61
CA GLN A 48 1.20 10.19 6.93
C GLN A 48 0.12 9.60 7.83
N GLN A 49 -0.27 10.27 8.92
CA GLN A 49 -1.28 9.80 9.84
C GLN A 49 -2.62 9.61 9.13
N ARG A 50 -3.03 10.58 8.30
CA ARG A 50 -4.27 10.50 7.51
C ARG A 50 -4.26 9.27 6.59
N VAL A 51 -3.17 9.07 5.83
CA VAL A 51 -3.10 7.95 4.88
C VAL A 51 -2.96 6.60 5.59
N SER A 52 -2.21 6.53 6.70
CA SER A 52 -2.15 5.34 7.54
C SER A 52 -3.54 4.95 8.08
N GLN A 53 -4.36 5.91 8.51
CA GLN A 53 -5.73 5.63 8.96
C GLN A 53 -6.61 5.08 7.83
N GLN A 54 -6.50 5.64 6.63
CA GLN A 54 -7.26 5.17 5.46
C GLN A 54 -6.88 3.74 5.08
N TRP A 55 -5.58 3.42 5.02
CA TRP A 55 -5.12 2.07 4.75
C TRP A 55 -5.49 1.09 5.88
N ASN A 56 -5.39 1.50 7.14
CA ASN A 56 -5.81 0.66 8.26
C ASN A 56 -7.29 0.27 8.14
N ALA A 57 -8.16 1.21 7.73
CA ALA A 57 -9.57 0.93 7.51
C ALA A 57 -9.78 -0.07 6.36
N VAL A 58 -9.10 0.11 5.22
CA VAL A 58 -9.17 -0.81 4.07
C VAL A 58 -8.73 -2.22 4.47
N PHE A 59 -7.59 -2.38 5.14
CA PHE A 59 -7.10 -3.69 5.53
C PHE A 59 -7.93 -4.35 6.64
N ALA A 60 -8.47 -3.58 7.59
CA ALA A 60 -9.38 -4.11 8.60
C ALA A 60 -10.67 -4.64 7.95
N GLU A 61 -11.23 -3.88 7.03
CA GLU A 61 -12.45 -4.25 6.32
C GLU A 61 -12.23 -5.43 5.37
N LEU A 62 -11.08 -5.48 4.67
CA LEU A 62 -10.67 -6.63 3.86
C LEU A 62 -10.70 -7.92 4.68
N LYS A 63 -10.05 -7.92 5.85
CA LYS A 63 -9.97 -9.08 6.75
C LYS A 63 -11.36 -9.50 7.21
N ARG A 64 -12.20 -8.54 7.62
CA ARG A 64 -13.57 -8.81 8.05
C ARG A 64 -14.41 -9.44 6.94
N LEU A 65 -14.44 -8.84 5.75
CA LEU A 65 -15.26 -9.31 4.63
C LEU A 65 -14.78 -10.67 4.09
N ALA A 66 -13.48 -10.92 4.10
CA ALA A 66 -12.90 -12.21 3.74
C ALA A 66 -13.29 -13.31 4.75
N VAL A 67 -13.21 -13.04 6.05
CA VAL A 67 -13.63 -13.98 7.11
C VAL A 67 -15.13 -14.26 7.06
N GLU A 68 -15.95 -13.24 6.77
CA GLU A 68 -17.39 -13.40 6.59
C GLU A 68 -17.77 -14.14 5.29
N GLY A 69 -16.81 -14.39 4.39
CA GLY A 69 -17.05 -15.10 3.14
C GLY A 69 -18.02 -14.37 2.21
N LYS A 70 -17.98 -13.03 2.20
CA LYS A 70 -18.85 -12.22 1.34
C LYS A 70 -18.58 -12.49 -0.13
N ASP A 71 -19.59 -12.26 -0.96
CA ASP A 71 -19.41 -12.30 -2.42
C ASP A 71 -18.51 -11.12 -2.85
N PRO A 72 -17.39 -11.37 -3.57
CA PRO A 72 -16.54 -10.32 -4.11
C PRO A 72 -17.25 -9.28 -4.99
N ALA A 73 -18.39 -9.63 -5.60
CA ALA A 73 -19.21 -8.71 -6.40
C ALA A 73 -20.29 -7.98 -5.58
N SER A 74 -20.42 -8.26 -4.28
CA SER A 74 -21.42 -7.60 -3.44
C SER A 74 -21.15 -6.10 -3.27
N PRO A 75 -22.18 -5.26 -3.03
CA PRO A 75 -22.00 -3.82 -2.90
C PRO A 75 -21.00 -3.40 -1.82
N GLU A 76 -20.93 -4.14 -0.72
CA GLU A 76 -20.02 -3.89 0.40
C GLU A 76 -18.56 -4.15 0.00
N VAL A 77 -18.30 -5.26 -0.68
CA VAL A 77 -16.95 -5.60 -1.16
C VAL A 77 -16.51 -4.68 -2.31
N GLN A 78 -17.45 -4.25 -3.16
CA GLN A 78 -17.18 -3.28 -4.21
C GLN A 78 -16.89 -1.87 -3.66
N ALA A 79 -17.49 -1.49 -2.52
CA ALA A 79 -17.12 -0.27 -1.81
C ALA A 79 -15.68 -0.33 -1.27
N LEU A 80 -15.25 -1.48 -0.72
CA LEU A 80 -13.86 -1.72 -0.34
C LEU A 80 -12.91 -1.63 -1.54
N ALA A 81 -13.23 -2.32 -2.64
CA ALA A 81 -12.42 -2.32 -3.86
C ALA A 81 -12.22 -0.90 -4.41
N ARG A 82 -13.30 -0.10 -4.41
CA ARG A 82 -13.26 1.31 -4.78
C ARG A 82 -12.33 2.11 -3.86
N GLN A 83 -12.48 2.00 -2.54
CA GLN A 83 -11.62 2.72 -1.59
C GLN A 83 -10.14 2.35 -1.75
N HIS A 84 -9.85 1.06 -1.90
CA HIS A 84 -8.50 0.57 -2.19
C HIS A 84 -7.95 1.23 -3.47
N GLN A 85 -8.71 1.19 -4.56
CA GLN A 85 -8.28 1.78 -5.84
C GLN A 85 -8.08 3.29 -5.75
N GLU A 86 -8.95 4.01 -5.04
CA GLU A 86 -8.83 5.46 -4.83
C GLU A 86 -7.54 5.80 -4.07
N LEU A 87 -7.15 5.02 -3.06
CA LEU A 87 -5.89 5.23 -2.33
C LEU A 87 -4.66 4.92 -3.19
N VAL A 88 -4.71 3.84 -3.98
CA VAL A 88 -3.66 3.54 -4.96
C VAL A 88 -3.51 4.70 -5.94
N GLN A 89 -4.61 5.18 -6.53
CA GLN A 89 -4.59 6.29 -7.47
C GLN A 89 -4.13 7.61 -6.85
N GLN A 90 -4.43 7.87 -5.57
CA GLN A 90 -3.92 9.05 -4.87
C GLN A 90 -2.39 9.01 -4.76
N PHE A 91 -1.81 7.85 -4.49
CA PHE A 91 -0.35 7.67 -4.42
C PHE A 91 0.29 7.74 -5.82
N THR A 92 -0.25 7.00 -6.79
CA THR A 92 0.34 6.86 -8.13
C THR A 92 0.05 8.04 -9.03
N ARG A 93 -1.00 8.82 -8.72
CA ARG A 93 -1.54 9.92 -9.52
C ARG A 93 -1.92 9.50 -10.95
N GLY A 94 -2.19 8.20 -11.16
CA GLY A 94 -2.44 7.62 -12.47
C GLY A 94 -1.20 7.52 -13.38
N ASP A 95 0.01 7.70 -12.84
CA ASP A 95 1.24 7.52 -13.61
C ASP A 95 1.55 6.02 -13.77
N ALA A 96 1.49 5.53 -15.01
CA ALA A 96 1.63 4.10 -15.31
C ALA A 96 2.98 3.50 -14.87
N GLU A 97 4.06 4.30 -14.87
CA GLU A 97 5.38 3.82 -14.45
C GLU A 97 5.45 3.68 -12.92
N VAL A 98 4.81 4.59 -12.19
CA VAL A 98 4.67 4.49 -10.73
C VAL A 98 3.73 3.36 -10.34
N GLU A 99 2.62 3.15 -11.06
CA GLU A 99 1.72 2.02 -10.85
C GLU A 99 2.43 0.67 -11.03
N ALA A 100 3.20 0.53 -12.11
CA ALA A 100 3.99 -0.67 -12.36
C ALA A 100 5.03 -0.91 -11.24
N GLY A 101 5.73 0.14 -10.82
CA GLY A 101 6.70 0.06 -9.72
C GLY A 101 6.05 -0.28 -8.37
N LEU A 102 4.86 0.25 -8.08
CA LEU A 102 4.11 -0.09 -6.88
C LEU A 102 3.67 -1.55 -6.88
N ASN A 103 3.24 -2.08 -8.03
CA ASN A 103 2.91 -3.49 -8.17
C ASN A 103 4.16 -4.36 -7.89
N GLN A 104 5.30 -4.04 -8.51
CA GLN A 104 6.56 -4.72 -8.25
C GLN A 104 6.97 -4.65 -6.76
N TRP A 105 6.72 -3.51 -6.11
CA TRP A 105 7.01 -3.30 -4.70
C TRP A 105 6.25 -4.29 -3.82
N TRP A 106 4.94 -4.42 -4.03
CA TRP A 106 4.12 -5.37 -3.29
C TRP A 106 4.45 -6.83 -3.62
N GLN A 107 4.81 -7.15 -4.87
CA GLN A 107 5.32 -8.48 -5.23
C GLN A 107 6.60 -8.82 -4.47
N ASN A 108 7.59 -7.93 -4.45
CA ASN A 108 8.83 -8.12 -3.72
C ASN A 108 8.59 -8.22 -2.20
N TYR A 109 7.73 -7.35 -1.65
CA TYR A 109 7.32 -7.40 -0.25
C TYR A 109 6.66 -8.74 0.12
N SER A 110 5.80 -9.29 -0.75
CA SER A 110 5.09 -10.54 -0.47
C SER A 110 6.03 -11.75 -0.36
N GLN A 111 7.20 -11.68 -0.97
CA GLN A 111 8.23 -12.72 -0.96
C GLN A 111 9.15 -12.65 0.28
N LEU A 112 9.11 -11.56 1.04
CA LEU A 112 9.91 -11.43 2.26
C LEU A 112 9.46 -12.42 3.34
N PRO A 113 10.40 -12.99 4.12
CA PRO A 113 10.08 -13.68 5.36
C PRO A 113 9.24 -12.80 6.29
N GLU A 114 8.30 -13.39 7.04
CA GLU A 114 7.38 -12.61 7.89
C GLU A 114 8.09 -11.70 8.90
N ASN A 115 9.22 -12.16 9.45
CA ASN A 115 10.03 -11.41 10.41
C ASN A 115 10.88 -10.30 9.77
N GLU A 116 10.92 -10.19 8.44
CA GLU A 116 11.64 -9.14 7.72
C GLU A 116 10.70 -8.10 7.10
N LYS A 117 9.39 -8.29 7.19
CA LYS A 117 8.42 -7.38 6.60
C LYS A 117 8.36 -6.08 7.39
N PRO A 118 8.64 -4.91 6.77
CA PRO A 118 8.72 -3.64 7.50
C PRO A 118 7.36 -3.03 7.89
N ILE A 119 6.26 -3.56 7.35
CA ILE A 119 4.89 -3.10 7.60
C ILE A 119 3.93 -4.29 7.68
N PRO A 120 4.09 -5.21 8.64
CA PRO A 120 3.37 -6.48 8.67
C PRO A 120 1.85 -6.32 8.80
N GLN A 121 1.36 -5.19 9.31
CA GLN A 121 -0.06 -4.87 9.41
C GLN A 121 -0.78 -4.85 8.06
N TYR A 122 -0.06 -4.58 6.97
CA TYR A 122 -0.57 -4.54 5.60
C TYR A 122 -0.25 -5.83 4.82
N SER A 123 0.21 -6.88 5.49
CA SER A 123 0.26 -8.21 4.89
C SER A 123 -1.14 -8.84 4.81
N THR A 124 -1.37 -9.57 3.73
CA THR A 124 -2.55 -10.39 3.50
C THR A 124 -2.19 -11.87 3.50
N SER A 125 -3.10 -12.73 3.97
CA SER A 125 -3.03 -14.16 3.67
C SER A 125 -3.25 -14.42 2.16
N PRO A 126 -2.91 -15.61 1.64
CA PRO A 126 -3.23 -15.97 0.26
C PRO A 126 -4.72 -15.89 -0.06
N GLU A 127 -5.60 -16.25 0.90
CA GLU A 127 -7.05 -16.14 0.73
C GLU A 127 -7.51 -14.68 0.67
N GLU A 128 -7.01 -13.83 1.57
CA GLU A 128 -7.32 -12.39 1.59
C GLU A 128 -6.86 -11.70 0.30
N ALA A 129 -5.66 -12.04 -0.20
CA ALA A 129 -5.14 -11.52 -1.46
C ALA A 129 -5.99 -11.98 -2.66
N ALA A 130 -6.38 -13.26 -2.71
CA ALA A 130 -7.24 -13.78 -3.77
C ALA A 130 -8.62 -13.11 -3.76
N PHE A 131 -9.18 -12.89 -2.58
CA PHE A 131 -10.45 -12.20 -2.38
C PHE A 131 -10.38 -10.74 -2.87
N LEU A 132 -9.36 -9.99 -2.46
CA LEU A 132 -9.16 -8.60 -2.92
C LEU A 132 -8.98 -8.53 -4.45
N ASN A 133 -8.21 -9.44 -5.03
CA ASN A 133 -8.01 -9.50 -6.48
C ASN A 133 -9.31 -9.76 -7.24
N GLN A 134 -10.18 -10.63 -6.73
CA GLN A 134 -11.51 -10.86 -7.31
C GLN A 134 -12.39 -9.61 -7.21
N ALA A 135 -12.40 -8.96 -6.04
CA ALA A 135 -13.14 -7.72 -5.81
C ALA A 135 -12.72 -6.61 -6.79
N LEU A 136 -11.40 -6.39 -6.94
CA LEU A 136 -10.84 -5.39 -7.87
C LEU A 136 -11.15 -5.74 -9.34
N LYS A 137 -11.10 -7.02 -9.70
CA LYS A 137 -11.45 -7.47 -11.05
C LYS A 137 -12.90 -7.12 -11.40
N HIS A 138 -13.83 -7.37 -10.49
CA HIS A 138 -15.24 -6.98 -10.69
C HIS A 138 -15.39 -5.46 -10.78
N TYR A 139 -14.68 -4.71 -9.94
CA TYR A 139 -14.71 -3.25 -9.94
C TYR A 139 -14.22 -2.63 -11.26
N HIS A 140 -13.19 -3.21 -11.89
CA HIS A 140 -12.69 -2.75 -13.19
C HIS A 140 -13.54 -3.18 -14.38
N GLN A 141 -14.47 -4.12 -14.20
CA GLN A 141 -15.34 -4.66 -15.26
C GLN A 141 -16.74 -4.02 -15.29
N GLY A 142 -17.16 -3.36 -14.20
CA GLY A 142 -18.44 -2.64 -14.09
C GLY A 142 -18.35 -1.19 -14.55
#